data_AF-A0A838UX85-F1
#
_entry.id   AF-A0A838UX85-F1
#
_cell.length_a   1.000
_cell.length_b   1.000
_cell.length_c   1.000
_cell.angle_alpha   90.00
_cell.angle_beta   90.00
_cell.angle_gamma   90.00
#
_symmetry.space_group_name_H-M   'P 1'
#
loop_
_entity.id
_entity.type
_entity.pdbx_description
1 polymer ?
#
loop_
_entity_poly.entity_id
_entity_poly.type
_entity_poly.pdbx_seq_one_letter_code
_entity_poly.pdbx_strand_id
1 'polypeptide(L)'
;MTPEPEQRATPVEPSQLLSEAVDATRRTYLASERTQLAWWRTGLAALAVALGVGRVVPELDKSGTRWPYVVAGVGFALWGILAIAYGSAQRAATGRALAEGRFLEPTAWPLRTLSVGGIGLGLLTALLILLD
;
A
#
# COMPACT_ATOMS: atom_id res chain seq x y z
N MET A 1 -48.97 30.65 -15.63
CA MET A 1 -47.67 29.96 -15.59
C MET A 1 -46.67 30.97 -15.07
N THR A 2 -46.58 31.09 -13.76
CA THR A 2 -45.72 32.06 -13.07
C THR A 2 -44.29 31.53 -13.11
N PRO A 3 -43.28 32.29 -13.59
CA PRO A 3 -41.90 31.84 -13.56
C PRO A 3 -41.45 31.68 -12.09
N GLU A 4 -40.74 30.58 -11.80
CA GLU A 4 -40.13 30.35 -10.49
C GLU A 4 -39.27 31.55 -10.07
N PRO A 5 -39.28 31.94 -8.78
CA PRO A 5 -38.39 32.96 -8.29
C PRO A 5 -36.96 32.44 -8.45
N GLU A 6 -36.25 33.09 -9.36
CA GLU A 6 -34.80 33.10 -9.51
C GLU A 6 -34.13 32.76 -8.18
N GLN A 7 -33.56 31.54 -8.09
CA GLN A 7 -32.69 31.11 -7.01
C GLN A 7 -31.61 32.17 -6.83
N ARG A 8 -31.87 33.13 -5.94
CA ARG A 8 -30.90 34.11 -5.49
C ARG A 8 -29.78 33.29 -4.89
N ALA A 9 -28.67 33.16 -5.62
CA ALA A 9 -27.44 32.62 -5.09
C ALA A 9 -27.12 33.44 -3.84
N THR A 10 -27.40 32.87 -2.67
CA THR A 10 -27.02 33.48 -1.40
C THR A 10 -25.52 33.68 -1.46
N PRO A 11 -25.02 34.92 -1.27
CA PRO A 11 -23.59 35.18 -1.28
C PRO A 11 -22.93 34.21 -0.31
N VAL A 12 -22.07 33.33 -0.83
CA VAL A 12 -21.34 32.39 0.03
C VAL A 12 -20.35 33.22 0.83
N GLU A 13 -20.51 33.22 2.14
CA GLU A 13 -19.67 34.01 3.03
C GLU A 13 -18.21 33.52 2.92
N PRO A 14 -17.20 34.41 2.87
CA PRO A 14 -15.79 34.02 2.73
C PRO A 14 -15.31 32.99 3.77
N SER A 15 -15.90 33.01 4.96
CA SER A 15 -15.62 32.05 6.04
C SER A 15 -16.11 30.63 5.73
N GLN A 16 -17.21 30.49 4.99
CA GLN A 16 -17.75 29.18 4.57
C GLN A 16 -16.86 28.54 3.51
N LEU A 17 -16.40 29.34 2.53
CA LEU A 17 -15.44 28.87 1.52
C LEU A 17 -14.13 28.40 2.15
N LEU A 18 -13.64 29.12 3.18
CA LEU A 18 -12.44 28.74 3.91
C LEU A 18 -12.64 27.42 4.69
N SER A 19 -13.77 27.28 5.38
CA SER A 19 -14.12 26.06 6.11
C SER A 19 -14.21 24.85 5.16
N GLU A 20 -14.86 25.03 4.01
CA GLU A 20 -15.01 23.97 3.00
C GLU A 20 -13.66 23.54 2.42
N ALA A 21 -12.75 24.50 2.16
CA ALA A 21 -11.40 24.21 1.69
C ALA A 21 -10.55 23.45 2.74
N VAL A 22 -10.66 23.82 4.02
CA VAL A 22 -9.97 23.12 5.12
C VAL A 22 -10.52 21.70 5.27
N ASP A 23 -11.83 21.51 5.19
CA ASP A 23 -12.47 20.19 5.28
C ASP A 23 -12.11 19.29 4.08
N ALA A 24 -12.05 19.85 2.87
CA ALA A 24 -11.58 19.13 1.68
C ALA A 24 -10.13 18.65 1.84
N THR A 25 -9.26 19.52 2.39
CA THR A 25 -7.84 19.18 2.66
C THR A 25 -7.73 18.08 3.71
N ARG A 26 -8.47 18.18 4.82
CA ARG A 26 -8.51 17.17 5.88
C ARG A 26 -8.96 15.80 5.35
N ARG A 27 -10.01 15.74 4.52
CA ARG A 27 -10.50 14.49 3.93
C ARG A 27 -9.47 13.82 3.03
N THR A 28 -8.77 14.60 2.23
CA THR A 28 -7.70 14.10 1.33
C THR A 28 -6.52 13.55 2.12
N TYR A 29 -6.15 14.23 3.20
CA TYR A 29 -5.10 13.78 4.11
C TYR A 29 -5.47 12.43 4.76
N LEU A 30 -6.67 12.30 5.34
CA LEU A 30 -7.13 11.04 5.95
C LEU A 30 -7.21 9.87 4.96
N ALA A 31 -7.54 10.14 3.69
CA ALA A 31 -7.51 9.12 2.64
C ALA A 31 -6.08 8.63 2.36
N SER A 32 -5.11 9.54 2.34
CA SER A 32 -3.68 9.21 2.21
C SER A 32 -3.15 8.45 3.44
N GLU A 33 -3.68 8.74 4.62
CA GLU A 33 -3.43 7.99 5.84
C GLU A 33 -3.82 6.53 5.75
N ARG A 34 -5.07 6.27 5.37
CA ARG A 34 -5.59 4.90 5.22
C ARG A 34 -4.82 4.09 4.19
N THR A 35 -4.44 4.71 3.08
CA THR A 35 -3.69 4.02 2.04
C THR A 35 -2.31 3.59 2.54
N GLN A 36 -1.60 4.43 3.31
CA GLN A 36 -0.32 4.01 3.90
C GLN A 36 -0.49 2.90 4.91
N LEU A 37 -1.49 2.98 5.80
CA LEU A 37 -1.72 1.92 6.79
C LEU A 37 -2.04 0.59 6.10
N ALA A 38 -2.73 0.63 4.96
CA ALA A 38 -2.94 -0.55 4.13
C ALA A 38 -1.60 -1.14 3.66
N TRP A 39 -0.69 -0.32 3.12
CA TRP A 39 0.66 -0.76 2.70
C TRP A 39 1.47 -1.36 3.85
N TRP A 40 1.45 -0.72 5.03
CA TRP A 40 2.10 -1.23 6.24
C TRP A 40 1.55 -2.59 6.65
N ARG A 41 0.22 -2.71 6.71
CA ARG A 41 -0.45 -3.96 7.10
C ARG A 41 -0.09 -5.09 6.14
N THR A 42 -0.08 -4.85 4.83
CA THR A 42 0.35 -5.86 3.85
C THR A 42 1.82 -6.24 3.99
N GLY A 43 2.70 -5.27 4.26
CA GLY A 43 4.11 -5.53 4.49
C GLY A 43 4.38 -6.37 5.74
N LEU A 44 3.74 -6.02 6.86
CA LEU A 44 3.83 -6.79 8.10
C LEU A 44 3.29 -8.22 7.95
N ALA A 45 2.20 -8.40 7.21
CA ALA A 45 1.67 -9.73 6.91
C ALA A 45 2.68 -10.57 6.10
N ALA A 46 3.32 -9.97 5.09
CA ALA A 46 4.36 -10.67 4.32
C ALA A 46 5.57 -11.05 5.19
N LEU A 47 5.99 -10.18 6.11
CA LEU A 47 7.05 -10.51 7.09
C LEU A 47 6.65 -11.65 8.03
N ALA A 48 5.40 -11.70 8.48
CA ALA A 48 4.91 -12.82 9.29
C ALA A 48 4.93 -14.13 8.50
N VAL A 49 4.53 -14.12 7.22
CA VAL A 49 4.61 -15.28 6.33
C VAL A 49 6.07 -15.72 6.12
N ALA A 50 7.01 -14.77 5.94
CA ALA A 50 8.43 -15.06 5.83
C ALA A 50 8.96 -15.87 7.01
N LEU A 51 8.56 -15.50 8.23
CA LEU A 51 8.94 -16.20 9.45
C LEU A 51 8.30 -17.59 9.53
N GLY A 52 7.02 -17.70 9.18
CA GLY A 52 6.31 -18.98 9.14
C GLY A 52 6.95 -19.98 8.17
N VAL A 53 7.15 -19.57 6.93
CA VAL A 53 7.71 -20.43 5.88
C VAL A 53 9.21 -20.69 6.11
N GLY A 54 9.99 -19.66 6.40
CA GLY A 54 11.45 -19.77 6.49
C GLY A 54 11.96 -20.46 7.75
N ARG A 55 11.15 -20.53 8.81
CA ARG A 55 11.59 -21.08 10.09
C ARG A 55 10.65 -22.11 10.70
N VAL A 56 9.33 -21.87 10.70
CA VAL A 56 8.38 -22.73 11.41
C VAL A 56 8.16 -24.05 10.66
N VAL A 57 7.93 -24.01 9.34
CA VAL A 57 7.73 -25.22 8.52
C VAL A 57 8.93 -26.19 8.55
N PRO A 58 10.19 -25.76 8.29
CA PRO A 58 11.35 -26.65 8.32
C PRO A 58 11.74 -27.15 9.73
N GLU A 59 11.12 -26.63 10.79
CA GLU A 59 11.30 -27.12 12.16
C GLU A 59 10.36 -28.30 12.48
N LEU A 60 9.26 -28.43 11.73
CA LEU A 60 8.32 -29.54 11.83
C LEU A 60 8.77 -30.75 11.02
N ASP A 61 9.49 -30.53 9.93
CA ASP A 61 10.03 -31.60 9.09
C ASP A 61 11.45 -32.01 9.52
N LYS A 62 11.62 -33.25 9.97
CA LYS A 62 12.89 -33.80 10.48
C LYS A 62 13.70 -34.54 9.41
N SER A 63 13.14 -34.72 8.22
CA SER A 63 13.70 -35.57 7.15
C SER A 63 13.88 -34.84 5.81
N GLY A 64 13.19 -33.72 5.60
CA GLY A 64 13.24 -32.92 4.37
C GLY A 64 14.43 -31.95 4.25
N THR A 65 14.72 -31.52 3.02
CA THR A 65 15.79 -30.56 2.72
C THR A 65 15.36 -29.14 3.14
N ARG A 66 16.04 -28.52 4.11
CA ARG A 66 15.64 -27.20 4.67
C ARG A 66 15.83 -25.98 3.76
N TRP A 67 16.75 -26.06 2.80
CA TRP A 67 17.14 -24.91 1.97
C TRP A 67 16.00 -24.22 1.19
N PRO A 68 14.95 -24.89 0.66
CA PRO A 68 13.93 -24.25 -0.16
C PRO A 68 13.03 -23.34 0.69
N TYR A 69 12.69 -23.78 1.90
CA TYR A 69 11.93 -23.00 2.87
C TYR A 69 12.64 -21.71 3.25
N VAL A 70 13.96 -21.77 3.45
CA VAL A 70 14.77 -20.58 3.76
C VAL A 70 14.74 -19.59 2.58
N VAL A 71 14.89 -20.07 1.35
CA VAL A 71 14.82 -19.22 0.14
C VAL A 71 13.45 -18.57 0.00
N ALA A 72 12.37 -19.31 0.22
CA ALA A 72 11.00 -18.79 0.19
C ALA A 72 10.76 -17.74 1.30
N GLY A 73 11.24 -18.01 2.52
CA GLY A 73 11.19 -17.07 3.64
C GLY A 73 11.94 -15.76 3.33
N VAL A 74 13.15 -15.85 2.79
CA VAL A 74 13.93 -14.66 2.36
C VAL A 74 13.19 -13.88 1.27
N GLY A 75 12.57 -14.58 0.32
CA GLY A 75 11.73 -13.93 -0.68
C GLY A 75 10.61 -13.11 -0.06
N PHE A 76 9.88 -13.67 0.92
CA PHE A 76 8.76 -12.97 1.57
C PHE A 76 9.25 -11.81 2.43
N ALA A 77 10.43 -11.97 3.05
CA ALA A 77 11.06 -10.90 3.82
C ALA A 77 11.39 -9.71 2.92
N LEU A 78 12.05 -9.96 1.79
CA LEU A 78 12.34 -8.95 0.77
C LEU A 78 11.05 -8.33 0.23
N TRP A 79 10.00 -9.13 0.02
CA TRP A 79 8.70 -8.65 -0.42
C TRP A 79 8.04 -7.68 0.55
N GLY A 80 8.00 -8.05 1.84
CA GLY A 80 7.44 -7.22 2.90
C GLY A 80 8.22 -5.91 3.06
N ILE A 81 9.55 -5.98 2.99
CA ILE A 81 10.43 -4.79 3.01
C ILE A 81 10.11 -3.88 1.82
N LEU A 82 9.98 -4.43 0.60
CA LEU A 82 9.65 -3.66 -0.60
C LEU A 82 8.28 -2.97 -0.49
N ALA A 83 7.27 -3.68 0.05
CA ALA A 83 5.93 -3.13 0.26
C ALA A 83 5.93 -1.96 1.26
N ILE A 84 6.66 -2.10 2.37
CA ILE A 84 6.80 -1.04 3.39
C ILE A 84 7.59 0.15 2.83
N ALA A 85 8.71 -0.12 2.14
CA ALA A 85 9.56 0.89 1.53
C ALA A 85 8.82 1.67 0.43
N TYR A 86 7.99 1.00 -0.39
CA TYR A 86 7.17 1.67 -1.39
C TYR A 86 6.11 2.58 -0.76
N GLY A 87 5.40 2.07 0.27
CA GLY A 87 4.40 2.86 1.01
C GLY A 87 4.99 4.08 1.73
N SER A 88 6.26 4.04 2.16
CA SER A 88 6.96 5.17 2.76
C SER A 88 7.55 6.14 1.73
N ALA A 89 8.15 5.63 0.65
CA ALA A 89 8.73 6.44 -0.43
C ALA A 89 7.68 7.25 -1.19
N GLN A 90 6.49 6.69 -1.44
CA GLN A 90 5.39 7.40 -2.11
C GLN A 90 4.99 8.66 -1.34
N ARG A 91 4.94 8.60 0.00
CA ARG A 91 4.65 9.79 0.83
C ARG A 91 5.75 10.83 0.77
N ALA A 92 7.00 10.41 0.89
CA ALA A 92 8.15 11.32 0.87
C ALA A 92 8.36 11.97 -0.50
N ALA A 93 8.03 11.28 -1.59
CA ALA A 93 8.09 11.81 -2.95
C ALA A 93 6.94 12.79 -3.23
N THR A 94 5.71 12.44 -2.82
CA THR A 94 4.52 13.30 -3.02
C THR A 94 4.62 14.59 -2.19
N GLY A 95 5.08 14.50 -0.94
CA GLY A 95 5.26 15.67 -0.07
C GLY A 95 6.33 16.65 -0.56
N ARG A 96 7.45 16.15 -1.09
CA ARG A 96 8.51 16.99 -1.68
C ARG A 96 8.08 17.62 -3.02
N ALA A 97 7.35 16.88 -3.84
CA ALA A 97 6.87 17.36 -5.13
C ALA A 97 5.77 18.43 -5.00
N LEU A 98 4.87 18.29 -4.03
CA LEU A 98 3.86 19.30 -3.69
C LEU A 98 4.49 20.58 -3.14
N ALA A 99 5.55 20.46 -2.33
CA ALA A 99 6.32 21.63 -1.86
C ALA A 99 7.01 22.40 -3.00
N GLU A 100 7.30 21.71 -4.11
CA GLU A 100 7.89 22.28 -5.33
C GLU A 100 6.83 22.67 -6.39
N GLY A 101 5.53 22.51 -6.11
CA GLY A 101 4.44 22.85 -7.04
C GLY A 101 4.34 21.93 -8.26
N ARG A 102 4.96 20.75 -8.25
CA ARG A 102 4.98 19.81 -9.37
C ARG A 102 4.11 18.60 -9.06
N PHE A 103 3.12 18.32 -9.91
CA PHE A 103 2.40 17.05 -9.89
C PHE A 103 3.25 16.00 -10.60
N LEU A 104 3.85 15.06 -9.85
CA LEU A 104 4.43 13.87 -10.48
C LEU A 104 3.29 12.96 -10.93
N GLU A 105 3.22 12.65 -12.22
CA GLU A 105 2.37 11.56 -12.70
C GLU A 105 2.77 10.26 -11.99
N PRO A 106 1.86 9.59 -11.26
CA PRO A 106 2.18 8.35 -10.58
C PRO A 106 2.47 7.26 -11.61
N THR A 107 3.74 6.95 -11.84
CA THR A 107 4.14 5.79 -12.66
C THR A 107 3.54 4.52 -12.08
N ALA A 108 2.70 3.82 -12.85
CA ALA A 108 1.97 2.61 -12.44
C ALA A 108 2.88 1.35 -12.27
N TRP A 109 4.15 1.47 -12.64
CA TRP A 109 5.12 0.38 -12.64
C TRP A 109 5.33 -0.30 -11.26
N PRO A 110 5.45 0.44 -10.13
CA PRO A 110 5.70 -0.15 -8.82
C PRO A 110 4.53 -0.98 -8.28
N LEU A 111 3.28 -0.57 -8.55
CA LEU A 111 2.09 -1.35 -8.22
C LEU A 111 2.07 -2.70 -8.97
N ARG A 112 2.52 -2.68 -10.23
CA ARG A 112 2.60 -3.87 -11.08
C ARG A 112 3.68 -4.83 -10.58
N THR A 113 4.88 -4.34 -10.27
CA THR A 113 5.94 -5.18 -9.69
C THR A 113 5.47 -5.78 -8.37
N LEU A 114 4.86 -4.99 -7.47
CA LEU A 114 4.37 -5.47 -6.19
C LEU A 114 3.12 -6.39 -6.26
N SER A 115 2.48 -6.51 -7.42
CA SER A 115 1.42 -7.51 -7.62
C SER A 115 2.02 -8.80 -8.18
N VAL A 116 2.85 -8.68 -9.22
CA VAL A 116 3.43 -9.82 -9.94
C VAL A 116 4.34 -10.64 -9.05
N GLY A 117 5.26 -10.03 -8.29
CA GLY A 117 6.17 -10.83 -7.47
C GLY A 117 5.51 -11.40 -6.21
N GLY A 118 4.39 -10.83 -5.73
CA GLY A 118 3.65 -11.36 -4.59
C GLY A 118 2.89 -12.63 -4.98
N ILE A 119 2.30 -12.61 -6.18
CA ILE A 119 1.72 -13.80 -6.81
C ILE A 119 2.81 -14.85 -7.06
N GLY A 120 3.96 -14.45 -7.63
CA GLY A 120 5.07 -15.35 -7.89
C GLY A 120 5.60 -16.04 -6.62
N LEU A 121 5.69 -15.29 -5.52
CA LEU A 121 6.12 -15.83 -4.24
C LEU A 121 5.10 -16.74 -3.58
N GLY A 122 3.82 -16.38 -3.66
CA GLY A 122 2.73 -17.24 -3.18
C GLY A 122 2.70 -18.56 -3.93
N LEU A 123 2.86 -18.53 -5.26
CA LEU A 123 2.94 -19.72 -6.10
C LEU A 123 4.18 -20.56 -5.79
N LEU A 124 5.36 -19.94 -5.63
CA LEU A 124 6.59 -20.64 -5.25
C LEU A 124 6.43 -21.38 -3.92
N THR A 125 5.78 -20.73 -2.95
CA THR A 125 5.55 -21.31 -1.62
C THR A 125 4.56 -22.45 -1.67
N ALA A 126 3.45 -22.30 -2.40
CA ALA A 126 2.48 -23.36 -2.62
C ALA A 126 3.12 -24.56 -3.32
N LEU A 127 3.98 -24.31 -4.32
CA LEU A 127 4.69 -25.34 -5.05
C LEU A 127 5.65 -26.12 -4.14
N LEU A 128 6.41 -25.43 -3.29
CA LEU A 128 7.30 -26.07 -2.33
C LEU A 128 6.56 -26.96 -1.33
N ILE A 129 5.43 -26.48 -0.78
CA ILE A 129 4.58 -27.27 0.11
C ILE A 129 3.99 -28.50 -0.59
N LEU A 130 3.74 -28.43 -1.90
CA LEU A 130 3.17 -29.54 -2.67
C LEU A 130 4.22 -30.59 -3.09
N LEU A 131 5.50 -30.20 -3.13
CA LEU A 131 6.63 -31.01 -3.62
C LEU A 131 7.38 -31.73 -2.51
N ASP A 132 7.30 -31.24 -1.27
CA ASP A 132 7.65 -31.97 -0.04
C ASP A 132 6.45 -32.81 0.45
#